data_AF-A0A6P5GA37-F1
#
_entry.id   AF-A0A6P5GA37-F1
#
_cell.length_a   1.000
_cell.length_b   1.000
_cell.length_c   1.000
_cell.angle_alpha   90.00
_cell.angle_beta   90.00
_cell.angle_gamma   90.00
#
_symmetry.space_group_name_H-M   'P 1'
#
loop_
_entity.id
_entity.type
_entity.pdbx_description
1 polymer ?
#
loop_
_entity_poly.entity_id
_entity_poly.type
_entity_poly.pdbx_seq_one_letter_code
_entity_poly.pdbx_strand_id
1 'polypeptide(L)'
;MQGTSRGSPHEFLQAVMKASDKRFQIGAQSDPVEVVSWLLNTLHAKLRSSKKENRSIIHDFYQGELEAVKEIHKMTSSGKEREW
;
A
#
# COMPACT_ATOMS: atom_id res chain seq x y z
N MET A 1 16.24 -6.62 -40.66
CA MET A 1 16.33 -7.18 -39.29
C MET A 1 15.73 -6.13 -38.36
N GLN A 2 14.52 -6.35 -37.84
CA GLN A 2 13.81 -5.34 -37.06
C GLN A 2 14.39 -5.26 -35.63
N GLY A 3 14.52 -4.03 -35.14
CA GLY A 3 15.21 -3.69 -33.90
C GLY A 3 14.31 -3.54 -32.66
N THR A 4 14.98 -3.18 -31.57
CA THR A 4 14.52 -2.71 -30.25
C THR A 4 14.28 -3.76 -29.16
N SER A 5 15.36 -4.16 -28.48
CA SER A 5 15.36 -4.78 -27.14
C SER A 5 15.06 -3.76 -26.03
N ARG A 6 14.00 -2.96 -26.20
CA ARG A 6 13.54 -2.00 -25.19
C ARG A 6 12.75 -2.80 -24.17
N GLY A 7 13.20 -2.86 -22.91
CA GLY A 7 12.54 -3.60 -21.82
C GLY A 7 11.03 -3.43 -21.90
N SER A 8 10.34 -4.52 -22.26
CA SER A 8 8.98 -4.38 -22.78
C SER A 8 8.01 -4.20 -21.60
N PRO A 9 6.93 -3.40 -21.73
CA PRO A 9 5.87 -3.36 -20.73
C PRO A 9 5.39 -4.77 -20.34
N HIS A 10 5.48 -5.71 -21.28
CA HIS A 10 5.14 -7.10 -21.06
C HIS A 10 6.08 -7.81 -20.07
N GLU A 11 7.40 -7.57 -20.13
CA GLU A 11 8.36 -8.12 -19.16
C GLU A 11 8.08 -7.61 -17.75
N PHE A 12 7.79 -6.30 -17.61
CA PHE A 12 7.40 -5.73 -16.32
C PHE A 12 6.11 -6.38 -15.80
N LEU A 13 5.10 -6.51 -16.64
CA LEU A 13 3.83 -7.14 -16.26
C LEU A 13 4.01 -8.63 -15.89
N GLN A 14 4.88 -9.37 -16.57
CA GLN A 14 5.23 -10.74 -16.20
C GLN A 14 5.91 -10.80 -14.82
N ALA A 15 6.84 -9.88 -14.55
CA ALA A 15 7.53 -9.79 -13.26
C ALA A 15 6.55 -9.42 -12.13
N VAL A 16 5.63 -8.50 -12.37
CA VAL A 16 4.56 -8.13 -11.43
C VAL A 16 3.64 -9.31 -11.16
N MET A 17 3.16 -10.00 -12.21
CA MET A 17 2.31 -11.17 -12.06
C MET A 17 3.01 -12.28 -11.24
N LYS A 18 4.29 -12.53 -11.49
CA LYS A 18 5.07 -13.53 -10.75
C LYS A 18 5.32 -13.12 -9.29
N ALA A 19 5.73 -11.87 -9.06
CA ALA A 19 6.07 -11.39 -7.71
C ALA A 19 4.85 -11.19 -6.81
N SER A 20 3.66 -11.04 -7.40
CA SER A 20 2.38 -10.90 -6.69
C SER A 20 1.62 -12.22 -6.51
N ASP A 21 2.28 -13.36 -6.77
CA ASP A 21 1.65 -14.69 -6.73
C ASP A 21 0.36 -14.76 -7.56
N LYS A 22 0.42 -14.19 -8.78
CA LYS A 22 -0.69 -14.10 -9.75
C LYS A 22 -1.91 -13.29 -9.28
N ARG A 23 -1.77 -12.44 -8.26
CA ARG A 23 -2.81 -11.47 -7.87
C ARG A 23 -3.10 -10.47 -8.99
N PHE A 24 -2.07 -9.97 -9.68
CA PHE A 24 -2.23 -9.05 -10.81
C PHE A 24 -1.91 -9.74 -12.13
N GLN A 25 -2.93 -10.09 -12.90
CA GLN A 25 -2.80 -10.90 -14.12
C GLN A 25 -2.87 -10.05 -15.39
N ILE A 26 -2.12 -10.45 -16.41
CA ILE A 26 -2.15 -9.80 -17.72
C ILE A 26 -3.51 -10.06 -18.38
N GLY A 27 -4.19 -8.99 -18.80
CA GLY A 27 -5.51 -9.07 -19.45
C GLY A 27 -6.69 -9.12 -18.48
N ALA A 28 -6.45 -9.19 -17.17
CA ALA A 28 -7.48 -8.98 -16.16
C ALA A 28 -7.44 -7.53 -15.66
N GLN A 29 -8.62 -6.92 -15.47
CA GLN A 29 -8.69 -5.62 -14.82
C GLN A 29 -8.38 -5.78 -13.33
N SER A 30 -7.66 -4.82 -12.76
CA SER A 30 -7.35 -4.74 -11.33
C SER A 30 -7.49 -3.29 -10.88
N ASP A 31 -7.75 -3.09 -9.60
CA ASP A 31 -7.82 -1.75 -9.03
C ASP A 31 -6.43 -1.09 -9.09
N PRO A 32 -6.26 0.09 -9.73
CA PRO A 32 -4.98 0.77 -9.81
C PRO A 32 -4.38 1.11 -8.44
N VAL A 33 -5.21 1.47 -7.46
CA VAL A 33 -4.79 1.77 -6.09
C VAL A 33 -4.22 0.53 -5.44
N GLU A 34 -4.84 -0.63 -5.65
CA GLU A 34 -4.36 -1.91 -5.13
C GLU A 34 -2.99 -2.28 -5.74
N VAL A 35 -2.83 -2.13 -7.06
CA VAL A 35 -1.58 -2.39 -7.77
C VAL A 35 -0.45 -1.50 -7.25
N VAL A 36 -0.69 -0.19 -7.16
CA VAL A 36 0.32 0.79 -6.70
C VAL A 36 0.67 0.56 -5.23
N SER A 37 -0.32 0.33 -4.37
CA SER A 37 -0.10 0.05 -2.96
C SER A 37 0.75 -1.20 -2.76
N TRP A 38 0.44 -2.28 -3.49
CA TRP A 38 1.25 -3.50 -3.43
C TRP A 38 2.66 -3.28 -3.97
N LEU A 39 2.80 -2.56 -5.09
CA LEU A 39 4.10 -2.33 -5.73
C LEU A 39 5.03 -1.54 -4.82
N LEU A 40 4.56 -0.43 -4.23
CA LEU A 40 5.36 0.39 -3.31
C LEU A 40 5.76 -0.42 -2.07
N ASN A 41 4.83 -1.17 -1.47
CA ASN A 41 5.13 -2.02 -0.32
C ASN A 41 6.15 -3.13 -0.66
N THR A 42 6.04 -3.73 -1.84
CA THR A 42 6.96 -4.77 -2.31
C THR A 42 8.35 -4.20 -2.57
N LEU A 43 8.43 -3.03 -3.20
CA LEU A 43 9.71 -2.34 -3.44
C LEU A 43 10.35 -1.90 -2.12
N HIS A 44 9.59 -1.29 -1.22
CA HIS A 44 10.06 -0.94 0.13
C HIS A 44 10.63 -2.17 0.85
N ALA A 45 9.92 -3.29 0.82
CA ALA A 45 10.35 -4.51 1.48
C ALA A 45 11.63 -5.11 0.89
N LYS A 46 11.82 -4.99 -0.43
CA LYS A 46 13.01 -5.51 -1.12
C LYS A 46 14.21 -4.57 -1.08
N LEU A 47 13.99 -3.26 -0.99
CA LEU A 47 15.03 -2.25 -1.00
C LEU A 47 15.49 -1.82 0.40
N ARG A 48 14.85 -2.30 1.48
CA ARG A 48 15.31 -2.00 2.84
C ARG A 48 16.68 -2.65 3.09
N SER A 49 17.65 -1.88 3.55
CA SER A 49 19.02 -2.35 3.83
C SER A 49 19.08 -3.36 4.97
N SER A 50 18.17 -3.25 5.94
CA SER A 50 18.02 -4.22 7.02
C SER A 50 16.59 -4.20 7.58
N LYS A 51 16.20 -5.27 8.28
CA LYS A 51 14.93 -5.31 9.02
C LYS A 51 14.89 -4.31 10.19
N LYS A 52 16.05 -3.89 10.70
CA LYS A 52 16.14 -2.98 11.86
C LYS A 52 15.92 -1.53 11.48
N GLU A 53 16.41 -1.10 10.32
CA GLU A 53 16.36 0.32 9.95
C GLU A 53 15.05 0.73 9.27
N ASN A 54 14.21 -0.23 8.84
CA ASN A 54 12.91 -0.03 8.17
C ASN A 54 12.86 1.16 7.18
N ARG A 55 13.99 1.43 6.52
CA ARG A 55 14.18 2.61 5.67
C ARG A 55 14.60 2.16 4.28
N SER A 56 14.13 2.88 3.29
CA SER A 56 14.44 2.68 1.88
C SER A 56 14.11 3.96 1.13
N ILE A 57 14.60 4.12 -0.10
CA ILE A 57 14.18 5.22 -0.96
C ILE A 57 12.65 5.31 -1.14
N ILE A 58 11.93 4.18 -1.12
CA ILE A 58 10.47 4.21 -1.22
C ILE A 58 9.83 4.85 0.02
N HIS A 59 10.36 4.52 1.20
CA HIS A 59 9.92 5.12 2.46
C HIS A 59 10.21 6.63 2.47
N ASP A 60 11.43 7.02 2.10
CA ASP A 60 11.85 8.43 2.15
C ASP A 60 11.04 9.36 1.22
N PHE A 61 10.49 8.84 0.12
CA PHE A 61 9.76 9.65 -0.86
C PHE A 61 8.23 9.50 -0.83
N TYR A 62 7.70 8.35 -0.40
CA TYR A 62 6.26 8.06 -0.50
C TYR A 62 5.58 7.81 0.85
N GLN A 63 6.32 7.58 1.95
CA GLN A 63 5.73 7.40 3.26
C GLN A 63 5.48 8.75 3.94
N GLY A 64 4.21 9.03 4.24
CA GLY A 64 3.80 10.15 5.10
C GLY A 64 3.43 9.69 6.50
N GLU A 65 3.06 10.65 7.34
CA GLU A 65 2.58 10.44 8.70
C GLU A 65 1.08 10.76 8.79
N LEU A 66 0.34 9.97 9.59
CA LEU A 66 -1.08 10.18 9.84
C LEU A 66 -1.32 10.17 11.36
N GLU A 67 -1.92 11.23 11.87
CA GLU A 67 -2.34 11.32 13.27
C GLU A 67 -3.81 10.91 13.38
N ALA A 68 -4.07 9.80 14.07
CA ALA A 68 -5.43 9.30 14.29
C ALA A 68 -5.98 9.79 15.63
N VAL A 69 -6.86 10.81 15.60
CA VAL A 69 -7.54 11.33 16.79
C VAL A 69 -8.91 10.67 16.92
N LYS A 70 -9.23 10.14 18.11
CA LYS A 70 -10.55 9.62 18.44
C LYS A 70 -11.25 10.59 19.39
N GLU A 71 -12.29 11.26 18.93
CA GLU A 71 -13.18 12.00 19.83
C GLU A 71 -14.20 11.05 20.48
N ILE A 72 -14.00 10.77 21.76
CA ILE A 72 -14.98 10.05 22.57
C ILE A 72 -16.02 11.07 23.03
N HIS A 73 -17.18 11.10 22.37
CA HIS A 73 -18.33 11.84 22.87
C HIS A 73 -18.87 11.16 24.13
N LYS A 74 -18.62 11.76 25.31
CA LYS A 74 -19.33 11.36 26.53
C LYS A 74 -20.80 11.74 26.37
N MET A 75 -21.66 10.75 26.16
CA MET A 75 -23.08 10.91 26.44
C MET A 75 -23.23 11.26 27.93
N THR A 76 -23.58 12.51 28.22
CA THR A 76 -24.04 12.91 29.54
C THR A 76 -25.44 12.34 29.73
N SER A 77 -25.55 11.21 30.42
CA SER A 77 -26.82 10.73 30.97
C SER A 77 -27.27 11.69 32.08
N SER A 78 -27.93 12.79 31.69
CA SER A 78 -28.76 13.57 32.59
C SER A 78 -30.09 12.82 32.77
N GLY A 79 -30.09 11.85 33.68
CA GLY A 79 -31.29 11.17 34.14
C GLY A 79 -31.51 11.49 35.61
N LYS A 80 -32.18 12.63 35.87
CA LYS A 80 -32.63 13.05 37.20
C LYS A 80 -33.41 11.93 37.89
N GLU A 81 -32.86 11.41 38.98
CA GLU A 81 -33.59 10.65 39.99
C GLU A 81 -34.64 11.58 40.59
N ARG A 82 -35.93 11.27 40.37
CA ARG A 82 -37.05 11.92 41.05
C ARG A 82 -37.58 10.92 42.06
N GLU A 83 -37.28 11.16 43.32
CA GLU A 83 -37.91 10.53 44.49
C GLU A 83 -39.41 10.87 44.50
N TRP A 84 -40.25 9.82 44.57
CA TRP A 84 -41.61 9.82 45.12
C TRP A 84 -41.89 8.44 45.71
#